data_AF-A0AAN0JIW9-F1
#
_entry.id   AF-A0AAN0JIW9-F1
#
_cell.length_a   1.000
_cell.length_b   1.000
_cell.length_c   1.000
_cell.angle_alpha   90.00
_cell.angle_beta   90.00
_cell.angle_gamma   90.00
#
_symmetry.space_group_name_H-M   'P 1'
#
loop_
_entity.id
_entity.type
_entity.pdbx_description
1 polymer ?
#
loop_
_entity_poly.entity_id
_entity_poly.type
_entity_poly.pdbx_seq_one_letter_code
_entity_poly.pdbx_strand_id
1 'polypeptide(L)'
;MQYRMPRKFSLCSKKHFKQSQKEVSLRLSIKKIHYLKIKIQQQQLPQQWVSLFTAKNILKFCKITEDDKVSYCFTVHEDLSFYVTYCSNRIEVNGIEDEKIANIETIFDVINEVDKIHICPGNNDDKFIYLAENRKFLNIEGVPIASLQTIPTKTIRHHNCTIVTSSPDKRCITCNNFRKTLFALHHKVKYPKSTNKTFTSHRFLIDTKKNQFLRAFFRKENRFVKKGIADMKLEKFDSYAETNSIAVDESTASDMIKIMNEHNAQISATYSENSFQKLFWDSQLKAVTTPKKSIRWHPSIIKWCIYLRNKSSSAYESL
;
A
#
# COMPACT_ATOMS: atom_id res chain seq x y z
N MET A 1 73.27 -35.34 -36.34
CA MET A 1 71.92 -35.84 -36.72
C MET A 1 70.89 -35.18 -35.82
N GLN A 2 70.06 -34.31 -36.38
CA GLN A 2 69.05 -33.52 -35.67
C GLN A 2 67.83 -34.40 -35.32
N TYR A 3 67.44 -34.39 -34.04
CA TYR A 3 66.19 -34.97 -33.56
C TYR A 3 65.00 -34.13 -34.07
N ARG A 4 64.14 -34.71 -34.92
CA ARG A 4 62.82 -34.16 -35.23
C ARG A 4 61.84 -34.57 -34.12
N MET A 5 61.41 -33.59 -33.31
CA MET A 5 60.29 -33.76 -32.39
C MET A 5 58.95 -33.90 -33.14
N PRO A 6 57.97 -34.65 -32.60
CA PRO A 6 56.64 -34.76 -33.18
C PRO A 6 55.86 -33.45 -33.03
N ARG A 7 55.01 -33.20 -34.04
CA ARG A 7 54.20 -31.98 -34.23
C ARG A 7 53.32 -31.70 -33.01
N LYS A 8 53.33 -30.44 -32.58
CA LYS A 8 52.39 -29.85 -31.61
C LYS A 8 50.96 -30.27 -31.93
N PHE A 9 50.33 -31.04 -31.04
CA PHE A 9 48.87 -31.13 -30.99
C PHE A 9 48.35 -29.72 -30.71
N SER A 10 47.60 -29.17 -31.66
CA SER A 10 46.97 -27.87 -31.51
C SER A 10 45.95 -27.94 -30.38
N LEU A 11 46.04 -26.97 -29.47
CA LEU A 11 44.97 -26.66 -28.52
C LEU A 11 43.73 -26.26 -29.32
N CYS A 12 42.88 -27.23 -29.65
CA CYS A 12 41.52 -26.98 -30.11
C CYS A 12 40.74 -26.42 -28.92
N SER A 13 40.89 -25.11 -28.72
CA SER A 13 39.88 -24.16 -28.27
C SER A 13 38.82 -24.73 -27.32
N LYS A 14 38.99 -24.49 -26.02
CA LYS A 14 37.93 -24.64 -25.00
C LYS A 14 36.61 -23.93 -25.39
N LYS A 15 36.65 -22.94 -26.31
CA LYS A 15 35.46 -22.31 -26.90
C LYS A 15 34.70 -23.25 -27.83
N HIS A 16 35.37 -23.99 -28.72
CA HIS A 16 34.73 -24.96 -29.61
C HIS A 16 34.12 -26.13 -28.83
N PHE A 17 34.78 -26.59 -27.76
CA PHE A 17 34.22 -27.64 -26.90
C PHE A 17 32.95 -27.18 -26.16
N LYS A 18 32.95 -25.98 -25.56
CA LYS A 18 31.75 -25.41 -24.92
C LYS A 18 30.61 -25.14 -25.92
N GLN A 19 30.94 -24.71 -27.14
CA GLN A 19 29.97 -24.49 -28.21
C GLN A 19 29.36 -25.83 -28.69
N SER A 20 30.18 -26.87 -28.86
CA SER A 20 29.72 -28.21 -29.19
C SER A 20 28.85 -28.85 -28.10
N GLN A 21 29.19 -28.67 -26.82
CA GLN A 21 28.37 -29.13 -25.70
C GLN A 21 27.01 -28.42 -25.65
N LYS A 22 26.99 -27.12 -25.93
CA LYS A 22 25.75 -26.34 -26.01
C LYS A 22 24.87 -26.82 -27.18
N GLU A 23 25.45 -27.08 -28.35
CA GLU A 23 24.74 -27.61 -29.51
C GLU A 23 24.18 -29.03 -29.29
N VAL A 24 24.95 -29.91 -28.65
CA VAL A 24 24.48 -31.28 -28.30
C VAL A 24 23.34 -31.21 -27.28
N SER A 25 23.45 -30.37 -26.25
CA SER A 25 22.40 -30.14 -25.26
C SER A 25 21.11 -29.62 -25.92
N LEU A 26 21.23 -28.65 -26.84
CA LEU A 26 20.08 -28.11 -27.57
C LEU A 26 19.39 -29.16 -28.45
N ARG A 27 20.17 -30.01 -29.16
CA ARG A 27 19.63 -31.12 -29.96
C ARG A 27 18.88 -32.15 -29.12
N LEU A 28 19.37 -32.45 -27.91
CA LEU A 28 18.69 -33.35 -26.97
C LEU A 28 17.36 -32.75 -26.47
N SER A 29 17.34 -31.44 -26.20
CA SER A 29 16.11 -30.75 -25.78
C SER A 29 15.07 -30.67 -26.91
N ILE A 30 15.48 -30.47 -28.16
CA ILE A 30 14.57 -30.52 -29.32
C ILE A 30 13.91 -31.91 -29.45
N LYS A 31 14.69 -33.00 -29.29
CA LYS A 31 14.15 -34.36 -29.28
C LYS A 31 13.14 -34.57 -28.14
N LYS A 32 13.44 -34.04 -26.95
CA LYS A 32 12.51 -34.10 -25.80
C LYS A 32 11.21 -33.34 -26.07
N ILE A 33 11.27 -32.15 -26.67
CA ILE A 33 10.07 -31.37 -27.03
C ILE A 33 9.23 -32.09 -28.07
N HIS A 34 9.87 -32.70 -29.06
CA HIS A 34 9.16 -33.50 -30.06
C HIS A 34 8.46 -34.71 -29.43
N TYR A 35 9.12 -35.38 -28.48
CA TYR A 35 8.51 -36.45 -27.70
C TYR A 35 7.32 -35.96 -26.83
N LEU A 36 7.49 -34.84 -26.13
CA LEU A 36 6.42 -34.22 -25.34
C LEU A 36 5.22 -33.86 -26.22
N LYS A 37 5.45 -33.32 -27.42
CA LYS A 37 4.41 -33.01 -28.40
C LYS A 37 3.58 -34.25 -28.76
N ILE A 38 4.22 -35.37 -29.08
CA ILE A 38 3.53 -36.62 -29.44
C ILE A 38 2.71 -37.13 -28.26
N LYS A 39 3.28 -37.15 -27.05
CA LYS A 39 2.58 -37.64 -25.86
C LYS A 39 1.39 -36.77 -25.45
N ILE A 40 1.52 -35.46 -25.59
CA ILE A 40 0.43 -34.52 -25.29
C ILE A 40 -0.71 -34.67 -26.29
N GLN A 41 -0.43 -34.95 -27.56
CA GLN A 41 -1.50 -35.25 -28.53
C GLN A 41 -2.26 -36.55 -28.19
N GLN A 42 -1.65 -37.47 -27.44
CA GLN A 42 -2.27 -38.72 -27.02
C GLN A 42 -3.04 -38.59 -25.69
N GLN A 43 -2.85 -37.49 -24.95
CA GLN A 43 -3.50 -37.25 -23.65
C GLN A 43 -4.49 -36.09 -23.77
N GLN A 44 -5.63 -36.17 -23.07
CA GLN A 44 -6.56 -35.05 -22.99
C GLN A 44 -6.03 -33.99 -22.02
N LEU A 45 -5.96 -32.75 -22.48
CA LEU A 45 -5.66 -31.61 -21.63
C LEU A 45 -6.86 -31.31 -20.70
N PRO A 46 -6.63 -30.65 -19.54
CA PRO A 46 -7.71 -30.18 -18.69
C PRO A 46 -8.70 -29.30 -19.46
N GLN A 47 -9.95 -29.28 -19.00
CA GLN A 47 -11.03 -28.52 -19.65
C GLN A 47 -10.61 -27.06 -19.84
N GLN A 48 -10.96 -26.46 -20.99
CA GLN A 48 -10.59 -25.10 -21.42
C GLN A 48 -9.12 -24.89 -21.85
N TRP A 49 -8.24 -25.89 -21.73
CA TRP A 49 -6.87 -25.76 -22.22
C TRP A 49 -6.69 -26.35 -23.62
N VAL A 50 -5.98 -25.61 -24.48
CA VAL A 50 -5.66 -26.04 -25.85
C VAL A 50 -4.16 -25.92 -26.09
N SER A 51 -3.57 -26.94 -26.69
CA SER A 51 -2.18 -26.91 -27.17
C SER A 51 -2.10 -26.25 -28.55
N LEU A 52 -1.28 -25.22 -28.68
CA LEU A 52 -0.87 -24.62 -29.94
C LEU A 52 0.59 -24.99 -30.22
N PHE A 53 0.82 -25.72 -31.30
CA PHE A 53 2.17 -26.06 -31.74
C PHE A 53 2.62 -25.03 -32.77
N THR A 54 3.70 -24.32 -32.46
CA THR A 54 4.32 -23.39 -33.42
C THR A 54 5.43 -24.07 -34.20
N ALA A 55 5.77 -23.55 -35.39
CA ALA A 55 6.82 -24.10 -36.24
C ALA A 55 8.23 -24.05 -35.62
N LYS A 56 8.43 -23.33 -34.51
CA LYS A 56 9.73 -23.02 -33.90
C LYS A 56 10.09 -23.91 -32.69
N ASN A 57 9.65 -25.17 -32.64
CA ASN A 57 9.87 -26.09 -31.50
C ASN A 57 9.46 -25.49 -30.12
N ILE A 58 8.46 -24.61 -30.11
CA ILE A 58 7.89 -24.05 -28.87
C ILE A 58 6.54 -24.71 -28.65
N LEU A 59 6.34 -25.26 -27.45
CA LEU A 59 5.04 -25.76 -27.02
C LEU A 59 4.31 -24.62 -26.32
N LYS A 60 3.09 -24.32 -26.76
CA LYS A 60 2.26 -23.29 -26.14
C LYS A 60 0.93 -23.91 -25.73
N PHE A 61 0.51 -23.63 -24.51
CA PHE A 61 -0.78 -24.05 -23.96
C PHE A 61 -1.55 -22.79 -23.60
N CYS A 62 -2.75 -22.66 -24.14
CA CYS A 62 -3.61 -21.51 -23.93
C CYS A 62 -4.87 -21.95 -23.18
N LYS A 63 -5.23 -21.23 -22.13
CA LYS A 63 -6.54 -21.37 -21.51
C LYS A 63 -7.53 -20.46 -22.22
N ILE A 64 -8.59 -21.04 -22.75
CA ILE A 64 -9.67 -20.37 -23.48
C ILE A 64 -10.83 -20.14 -22.51
N THR A 65 -11.26 -18.90 -22.39
CA THR A 65 -12.46 -18.53 -21.63
C THR A 65 -13.73 -18.85 -22.42
N GLU A 66 -14.89 -18.86 -21.77
CA GLU A 66 -16.18 -19.13 -22.42
C GLU A 66 -16.50 -18.18 -23.60
N ASP A 67 -15.90 -16.98 -23.61
CA ASP A 67 -16.00 -16.00 -24.69
C ASP A 67 -14.99 -16.23 -25.84
N ASP A 68 -14.39 -17.42 -25.97
CA ASP A 68 -13.32 -17.77 -26.92
C ASP A 68 -12.05 -16.89 -26.82
N LYS A 69 -11.86 -16.20 -25.70
CA LYS A 69 -10.67 -15.38 -25.45
C LYS A 69 -9.61 -16.12 -24.68
N VAL A 70 -8.36 -15.91 -25.04
CA VAL A 70 -7.20 -16.47 -24.31
C VAL A 70 -6.97 -15.68 -23.02
N SER A 71 -7.01 -16.36 -21.87
CA SER A 71 -6.72 -15.77 -20.56
C SER A 71 -5.27 -16.02 -20.15
N TYR A 72 -4.86 -17.28 -20.12
CA TYR A 72 -3.49 -17.71 -19.77
C TYR A 72 -2.78 -18.28 -20.98
N CYS A 73 -1.46 -18.07 -21.02
CA CYS A 73 -0.55 -18.70 -21.97
C CYS A 73 0.64 -19.27 -21.20
N PHE A 74 0.74 -20.59 -21.16
CA PHE A 74 1.91 -21.32 -20.70
C PHE A 74 2.78 -21.69 -21.91
N THR A 75 4.04 -21.24 -21.91
CA THR A 75 4.95 -21.40 -23.05
C THR A 75 6.21 -22.14 -22.61
N VAL A 76 6.57 -23.17 -23.36
CA VAL A 76 7.77 -24.00 -23.16
C VAL A 76 8.72 -23.82 -24.34
N HIS A 77 9.94 -23.41 -24.04
CA HIS A 77 10.99 -23.15 -25.01
C HIS A 77 11.83 -24.38 -25.34
N GLU A 78 12.67 -24.24 -26.38
CA GLU A 78 13.59 -25.26 -26.88
C GLU A 78 14.55 -25.81 -25.81
N ASP A 79 14.93 -24.98 -24.85
CA ASP A 79 15.83 -25.34 -23.74
C ASP A 79 15.10 -25.93 -22.53
N LEU A 80 13.81 -26.23 -22.70
CA LEU A 80 12.86 -26.69 -21.67
C LEU A 80 12.53 -25.62 -20.63
N SER A 81 13.01 -24.38 -20.78
CA SER A 81 12.58 -23.28 -19.93
C SER A 81 11.12 -22.92 -20.21
N PHE A 82 10.43 -22.43 -19.19
CA PHE A 82 9.04 -22.04 -19.36
C PHE A 82 8.71 -20.70 -18.71
N TYR A 83 7.60 -20.13 -19.15
CA TYR A 83 6.94 -19.05 -18.44
C TYR A 83 5.44 -19.11 -18.64
N VAL A 84 4.72 -18.48 -17.72
CA VAL A 84 3.28 -18.27 -17.83
C VAL A 84 3.03 -16.78 -17.99
N THR A 85 2.12 -16.44 -18.89
CA THR A 85 1.62 -15.08 -19.05
C THR A 85 0.11 -15.02 -18.88
N TYR A 86 -0.35 -13.91 -18.32
CA TYR A 86 -1.74 -13.50 -18.29
C TYR A 86 -1.86 -12.15 -19.01
N CYS A 87 -2.60 -12.09 -20.12
CA CYS A 87 -2.78 -10.89 -20.94
C CYS A 87 -1.46 -10.16 -21.26
N SER A 88 -0.46 -10.92 -21.70
CA SER A 88 0.90 -10.46 -22.04
C SER A 88 1.81 -10.07 -20.86
N ASN A 89 1.33 -10.14 -19.61
CA ASN A 89 2.17 -9.94 -18.44
C ASN A 89 2.66 -11.28 -17.91
N ARG A 90 3.96 -11.38 -17.64
CA ARG A 90 4.55 -12.58 -17.02
C ARG A 90 4.05 -12.71 -15.59
N ILE A 91 3.64 -13.91 -15.21
CA ILE A 91 3.23 -14.25 -13.84
C ILE A 91 4.14 -15.34 -13.29
N GLU A 92 4.38 -15.28 -11.98
CA GLU A 92 5.10 -16.31 -11.26
C GLU A 92 4.11 -17.38 -10.79
N VAL A 93 4.49 -18.64 -10.95
CA VAL A 93 3.73 -19.80 -10.47
C VAL A 93 4.44 -20.29 -9.21
N ASN A 94 3.77 -20.19 -8.07
CA ASN A 94 4.34 -20.58 -6.79
C ASN A 94 4.55 -22.10 -6.74
N GLY A 95 5.64 -22.55 -6.11
CA GLY A 95 5.88 -23.97 -5.82
C GLY A 95 6.52 -24.78 -6.94
N ILE A 96 6.91 -24.15 -8.05
CA ILE A 96 7.65 -24.81 -9.14
C ILE A 96 9.03 -24.17 -9.21
N GLU A 97 9.96 -24.71 -8.42
CA GLU A 97 11.34 -24.22 -8.32
C GLU A 97 12.20 -24.59 -9.54
N ASP A 98 11.77 -25.58 -10.31
CA ASP A 98 12.49 -26.03 -11.49
C ASP A 98 12.21 -25.11 -12.68
N GLU A 99 13.21 -24.31 -13.07
CA GLU A 99 13.15 -23.48 -14.28
C GLU A 99 12.93 -24.28 -15.57
N LYS A 100 13.01 -25.62 -15.52
CA LYS A 100 12.98 -26.51 -16.70
C LYS A 100 12.00 -27.66 -16.56
N ILE A 101 11.35 -27.97 -17.67
CA ILE A 101 10.42 -29.10 -17.78
C ILE A 101 11.17 -30.42 -17.90
N ALA A 102 11.07 -31.27 -16.88
CA ALA A 102 11.70 -32.58 -16.85
C ALA A 102 10.85 -33.65 -17.56
N ASN A 103 9.54 -33.65 -17.33
CA ASN A 103 8.60 -34.64 -17.86
C ASN A 103 7.23 -34.02 -18.22
N ILE A 104 6.31 -34.85 -18.69
CA ILE A 104 4.94 -34.41 -19.05
C ILE A 104 4.09 -34.10 -17.81
N GLU A 105 4.37 -34.75 -16.68
CA GLU A 105 3.64 -34.53 -15.42
C GLU A 105 3.85 -33.09 -14.93
N THR A 106 5.08 -32.57 -15.02
CA THR A 106 5.39 -31.17 -14.72
C THR A 106 4.53 -30.19 -15.54
N ILE A 107 4.18 -30.52 -16.79
CA ILE A 107 3.28 -29.68 -17.60
C ILE A 107 1.88 -29.64 -17.00
N PHE A 108 1.34 -30.77 -16.58
CA PHE A 108 0.04 -30.83 -15.93
C PHE A 108 0.06 -30.17 -14.54
N ASP A 109 1.14 -30.33 -13.79
CA ASP A 109 1.32 -29.66 -12.50
C ASP A 109 1.33 -28.14 -12.65
N VAL A 110 2.07 -27.60 -13.62
CA VAL A 110 2.05 -26.16 -13.95
C VAL A 110 0.64 -25.73 -14.32
N ILE A 111 -0.07 -26.47 -15.17
CA ILE A 111 -1.43 -26.13 -15.58
C ILE A 111 -2.38 -26.10 -14.37
N ASN A 112 -2.32 -27.11 -13.51
CA ASN A 112 -3.15 -27.22 -12.32
C ASN A 112 -2.86 -26.10 -11.31
N GLU A 113 -1.60 -25.71 -11.12
CA GLU A 113 -1.24 -24.57 -10.27
C GLU A 113 -1.70 -23.25 -10.87
N VAL A 114 -1.57 -23.07 -12.19
CA VAL A 114 -2.08 -21.87 -12.88
C VAL A 114 -3.59 -21.71 -12.69
N ASP A 115 -4.34 -22.81 -12.70
CA ASP A 115 -5.79 -22.79 -12.46
C ASP A 115 -6.19 -22.37 -11.04
N LYS A 116 -5.28 -22.50 -10.06
CA LYS A 116 -5.47 -22.03 -8.68
C LYS A 116 -5.13 -20.53 -8.51
N ILE A 117 -4.46 -19.92 -9.48
CA ILE A 117 -4.02 -18.51 -9.37
C ILE A 117 -5.23 -17.57 -9.42
N HIS A 118 -5.43 -16.78 -8.37
CA HIS A 118 -6.43 -15.73 -8.35
C HIS A 118 -5.89 -14.44 -8.97
N ILE A 119 -6.54 -13.98 -10.04
CA ILE A 119 -6.20 -12.73 -10.72
C ILE A 119 -7.02 -11.58 -10.15
N CYS A 120 -6.36 -10.47 -9.84
CA CYS A 120 -7.02 -9.22 -9.45
C CYS A 120 -8.10 -8.89 -10.50
N PRO A 121 -9.35 -8.58 -10.13
CA PRO A 121 -10.39 -8.27 -11.13
C PRO A 121 -10.23 -6.87 -11.76
N GLY A 122 -9.31 -6.04 -11.24
CA GLY A 122 -9.12 -4.66 -11.69
C GLY A 122 -10.34 -3.79 -11.39
N ASN A 123 -10.63 -2.81 -12.25
CA ASN A 123 -11.83 -1.98 -12.18
C ASN A 123 -12.72 -2.23 -13.40
N ASN A 124 -13.58 -3.23 -13.29
CA ASN A 124 -14.45 -3.75 -14.34
C ASN A 124 -15.87 -3.14 -14.36
N ASP A 125 -16.21 -2.22 -13.45
CA ASP A 125 -17.55 -1.61 -13.46
C ASP A 125 -17.76 -0.79 -14.75
N ASP A 126 -18.89 -0.98 -15.43
CA ASP A 126 -19.22 -0.29 -16.70
C ASP A 126 -19.14 1.23 -16.60
N LYS A 127 -19.55 1.78 -15.46
CA LYS A 127 -19.46 3.22 -15.15
C LYS A 127 -18.03 3.78 -15.24
N PHE A 128 -17.02 2.93 -15.04
CA PHE A 128 -15.62 3.30 -15.18
C PHE A 128 -15.08 3.00 -16.57
N ILE A 129 -15.52 1.92 -17.21
CA ILE A 129 -15.09 1.53 -18.55
C ILE A 129 -15.29 2.66 -19.55
N TYR A 130 -16.46 3.31 -19.52
CA TYR A 130 -16.75 4.49 -20.35
C TYR A 130 -15.71 5.62 -20.17
N LEU A 131 -15.16 5.80 -18.97
CA LEU A 131 -14.12 6.81 -18.74
C LEU A 131 -12.83 6.47 -19.48
N ALA A 132 -12.43 5.20 -19.53
CA ALA A 132 -11.18 4.79 -20.18
C ALA A 132 -11.26 4.85 -21.71
N GLU A 133 -12.45 4.67 -22.27
CA GLU A 133 -12.68 4.82 -23.71
C GLU A 133 -12.56 6.27 -24.16
N ASN A 134 -12.98 7.21 -23.31
CA ASN A 134 -13.04 8.63 -23.65
C ASN A 134 -11.87 9.45 -23.08
N ARG A 135 -11.00 8.85 -22.25
CA ARG A 135 -9.95 9.58 -21.55
C ARG A 135 -8.73 8.71 -21.22
N LYS A 136 -7.55 9.32 -21.35
CA LYS A 136 -6.29 8.79 -20.82
C LYS A 136 -6.11 9.15 -19.34
N PHE A 137 -5.68 8.17 -18.54
CA PHE A 137 -5.32 8.39 -17.14
C PHE A 137 -3.83 8.70 -17.06
N LEU A 138 -3.47 9.96 -16.82
CA LEU A 138 -2.10 10.43 -16.81
C LEU A 138 -1.67 10.89 -15.41
N ASN A 139 -0.39 10.77 -15.09
CA ASN A 139 0.24 11.43 -13.93
C ASN A 139 0.47 12.93 -14.22
N ILE A 140 1.10 13.62 -13.28
CA ILE A 140 1.43 15.06 -13.38
C ILE A 140 2.39 15.33 -14.55
N GLU A 141 3.24 14.36 -14.90
CA GLU A 141 4.23 14.43 -15.98
C GLU A 141 3.65 14.03 -17.35
N GLY A 142 2.37 13.65 -17.42
CA GLY A 142 1.72 13.22 -18.66
C GLY A 142 1.92 11.74 -19.03
N VAL A 143 2.49 10.92 -18.14
CA VAL A 143 2.72 9.49 -18.33
C VAL A 143 1.44 8.69 -17.98
N PRO A 144 1.03 7.70 -18.78
CA PRO A 144 -0.14 6.88 -18.48
C PRO A 144 0.04 6.06 -17.21
N ILE A 145 -0.90 6.19 -16.26
CA ILE A 145 -0.90 5.47 -14.97
C ILE A 145 -1.82 4.27 -14.95
N ALA A 146 -2.83 4.23 -15.83
CA ALA A 146 -3.75 3.12 -15.96
C ALA A 146 -4.18 2.93 -17.41
N SER A 147 -4.51 1.70 -17.77
CA SER A 147 -4.92 1.31 -19.12
C SER A 147 -6.15 0.42 -19.09
N LEU A 148 -6.93 0.49 -20.17
CA LEU A 148 -8.04 -0.42 -20.42
C LEU A 148 -7.48 -1.74 -20.94
N GLN A 149 -7.77 -2.83 -20.25
CA GLN A 149 -7.57 -4.19 -20.74
C GLN A 149 -8.91 -4.74 -21.20
N THR A 150 -8.94 -5.36 -22.38
CA THR A 150 -10.16 -5.90 -23.00
C THR A 150 -10.28 -7.41 -22.88
N ILE A 151 -9.15 -8.09 -22.61
CA ILE A 151 -9.04 -9.54 -22.57
C ILE A 151 -8.57 -9.96 -21.16
N PRO A 152 -9.08 -11.05 -20.59
CA PRO A 152 -10.29 -11.78 -21.01
C PRO A 152 -11.55 -10.94 -20.78
N THR A 153 -11.60 -10.20 -19.68
CA THR A 153 -12.71 -9.31 -19.31
C THR A 153 -12.29 -7.85 -19.42
N LYS A 154 -13.21 -6.99 -19.83
CA LYS A 154 -12.99 -5.54 -19.93
C LYS A 154 -12.81 -4.93 -18.53
N THR A 155 -11.61 -4.44 -18.24
CA THR A 155 -11.26 -3.89 -16.92
C THR A 155 -10.17 -2.84 -17.02
N ILE A 156 -10.19 -1.86 -16.11
CA ILE A 156 -9.12 -0.86 -16.02
C ILE A 156 -8.14 -1.27 -14.94
N ARG A 157 -6.86 -1.38 -15.31
CA ARG A 157 -5.77 -1.68 -14.37
C ARG A 157 -4.80 -0.52 -14.29
N HIS A 158 -4.33 -0.29 -13.07
CA HIS A 158 -3.16 0.55 -12.86
C HIS A 158 -1.91 -0.18 -13.37
N HIS A 159 -0.89 0.53 -13.86
CA HIS A 159 0.34 -0.09 -14.38
C HIS A 159 1.06 -0.88 -13.27
N ASN A 160 1.05 -0.35 -12.05
CA ASN A 160 1.57 -1.02 -10.84
C ASN A 160 0.56 -2.00 -10.18
N CYS A 161 -0.31 -2.62 -10.96
CA CYS A 161 -1.25 -3.62 -10.46
C CYS A 161 -0.52 -4.92 -10.15
N THR A 162 -0.56 -5.37 -8.90
CA THR A 162 -0.26 -6.77 -8.57
C THR A 162 -1.34 -7.65 -9.21
N ILE A 163 -0.99 -8.35 -10.30
CA ILE A 163 -1.94 -9.14 -11.10
C ILE A 163 -2.42 -10.35 -10.30
N VAL A 164 -1.51 -11.04 -9.63
CA VAL A 164 -1.82 -12.18 -8.75
C VAL A 164 -2.25 -11.68 -7.37
N THR A 165 -3.27 -12.31 -6.80
CA THR A 165 -3.89 -11.94 -5.52
C THR A 165 -4.09 -13.16 -4.62
N SER A 166 -4.16 -12.93 -3.32
CA SER A 166 -4.25 -14.01 -2.33
C SER A 166 -5.63 -14.67 -2.23
N SER A 167 -6.69 -14.05 -2.79
CA SER A 167 -8.06 -14.54 -2.64
C SER A 167 -8.88 -14.20 -3.89
N PRO A 168 -9.90 -15.01 -4.21
CA PRO A 168 -10.83 -14.69 -5.29
C PRO A 168 -11.53 -13.35 -4.98
N ASP A 169 -11.85 -12.59 -6.02
CA ASP A 169 -12.58 -11.31 -5.99
C ASP A 169 -11.92 -10.12 -5.27
N LYS A 170 -10.77 -10.33 -4.62
CA LYS A 170 -10.06 -9.23 -3.96
C LYS A 170 -9.21 -8.46 -4.95
N ARG A 171 -9.39 -7.13 -4.97
CA ARG A 171 -8.53 -6.23 -5.74
C ARG A 171 -7.21 -6.04 -5.02
N CYS A 172 -6.12 -5.93 -5.78
CA CYS A 172 -4.85 -5.48 -5.23
C CYS A 172 -4.97 -4.04 -4.68
N ILE A 173 -4.09 -3.69 -3.75
CA ILE A 173 -4.10 -2.39 -3.06
C ILE A 173 -4.06 -1.23 -4.07
N THR A 174 -3.24 -1.34 -5.11
CA THR A 174 -3.10 -0.33 -6.17
C THR A 174 -4.42 -0.11 -6.91
N CYS A 175 -5.09 -1.18 -7.36
CA CYS A 175 -6.36 -1.07 -8.06
C CYS A 175 -7.48 -0.56 -7.14
N ASN A 176 -7.46 -0.94 -5.86
CA ASN A 176 -8.43 -0.47 -4.87
C ASN A 176 -8.27 1.03 -4.57
N ASN A 177 -7.04 1.54 -4.48
CA ASN A 177 -6.79 2.96 -4.32
C ASN A 177 -7.17 3.74 -5.58
N PHE A 178 -6.79 3.24 -6.76
CA PHE A 178 -7.15 3.84 -8.04
C PHE A 178 -8.66 3.90 -8.26
N ARG A 179 -9.41 2.92 -7.75
CA ARG A 179 -10.87 2.90 -7.76
C ARG A 179 -11.49 4.16 -7.16
N LYS A 180 -10.95 4.68 -6.06
CA LYS A 180 -11.42 5.92 -5.43
C LYS A 180 -11.27 7.12 -6.38
N THR A 181 -10.17 7.17 -7.12
CA THR A 181 -9.94 8.16 -8.17
C THR A 181 -10.95 8.03 -9.31
N LEU A 182 -11.23 6.81 -9.76
CA LEU A 182 -12.25 6.55 -10.79
C LEU A 182 -13.65 7.00 -10.35
N PHE A 183 -14.03 6.77 -9.10
CA PHE A 183 -15.29 7.29 -8.54
C PHE A 183 -15.36 8.82 -8.58
N ALA A 184 -14.29 9.50 -8.15
CA ALA A 184 -14.23 10.96 -8.19
C ALA A 184 -14.30 11.51 -9.63
N LEU A 185 -13.67 10.82 -10.59
CA LEU A 185 -13.74 11.16 -12.01
C LEU A 185 -15.14 10.94 -12.58
N HIS A 186 -15.74 9.77 -12.34
CA HIS A 186 -17.09 9.45 -12.77
C HIS A 186 -18.10 10.49 -12.24
N HIS A 187 -18.00 10.85 -10.96
CA HIS A 187 -18.86 11.87 -10.38
C HIS A 187 -18.71 13.23 -11.08
N LYS A 188 -17.49 13.65 -11.43
CA LYS A 188 -17.26 14.91 -12.15
C LYS A 188 -17.86 14.90 -13.56
N VAL A 189 -17.85 13.75 -14.23
CA VAL A 189 -18.44 13.58 -15.56
C VAL A 189 -19.97 13.56 -15.47
N LYS A 190 -20.54 12.81 -14.52
CA LYS A 190 -21.99 12.68 -14.34
C LYS A 190 -22.64 13.98 -13.83
N TYR A 191 -21.96 14.68 -12.93
CA TYR A 191 -22.41 15.95 -12.38
C TYR A 191 -21.37 17.02 -12.75
N PRO A 192 -21.36 17.46 -14.02
CA PRO A 192 -20.49 18.54 -14.43
C PRO A 192 -20.93 19.76 -13.61
N LYS A 193 -20.13 20.13 -12.61
CA LYS A 193 -20.32 21.41 -11.94
C LYS A 193 -20.18 22.44 -13.05
N SER A 194 -21.21 23.28 -13.24
CA SER A 194 -21.11 24.49 -14.05
C SER A 194 -19.80 25.17 -13.70
N THR A 195 -18.83 25.07 -14.60
CA THR A 195 -17.62 25.86 -14.52
C THR A 195 -17.94 27.25 -15.04
N ASN A 196 -18.92 27.91 -14.42
CA ASN A 196 -18.76 29.32 -14.08
C ASN A 196 -17.74 29.43 -12.94
N LYS A 197 -16.61 28.73 -13.05
CA LYS A 197 -15.37 29.22 -12.50
C LYS A 197 -14.91 30.24 -13.51
N THR A 198 -15.46 31.45 -13.40
CA THR A 198 -14.66 32.61 -13.72
C THR A 198 -13.33 32.38 -13.01
N PHE A 199 -12.26 32.11 -13.75
CA PHE A 199 -10.95 32.58 -13.33
C PHE A 199 -11.08 34.10 -13.30
N THR A 200 -11.80 34.63 -12.31
CA THR A 200 -11.69 36.03 -11.94
C THR A 200 -10.26 36.14 -11.48
N SER A 201 -9.40 36.59 -12.39
CA SER A 201 -8.09 37.09 -12.05
C SER A 201 -8.26 37.93 -10.79
N HIS A 202 -7.70 37.46 -9.68
CA HIS A 202 -7.79 38.14 -8.39
C HIS A 202 -7.01 39.47 -8.40
N ARG A 203 -6.35 39.79 -9.51
CA ARG A 203 -5.71 41.07 -9.80
C ARG A 203 -6.71 42.24 -9.76
N PHE A 204 -7.99 41.99 -10.05
CA PHE A 204 -9.02 43.03 -10.15
C PHE A 204 -10.13 42.93 -9.09
N LEU A 205 -9.94 42.13 -8.02
CA LEU A 205 -10.89 42.12 -6.90
C LEU A 205 -10.71 43.40 -6.06
N ILE A 206 -11.81 44.15 -5.90
CA ILE A 206 -11.88 45.32 -4.99
C ILE A 206 -11.50 44.87 -3.57
N ASP A 207 -10.69 45.70 -2.90
CA ASP A 207 -9.87 45.37 -1.72
C ASP A 207 -10.61 44.68 -0.57
N THR A 208 -11.91 44.95 -0.40
CA THR A 208 -12.74 44.42 0.69
C THR A 208 -13.04 42.91 0.54
N LYS A 209 -13.39 42.45 -0.67
CA LYS A 209 -13.66 41.02 -0.93
C LYS A 209 -12.38 40.19 -0.99
N LYS A 210 -11.28 40.79 -1.46
CA LYS A 210 -9.93 40.18 -1.45
C LYS A 210 -9.47 39.90 -0.01
N ASN A 211 -9.66 40.85 0.90
CA ASN A 211 -9.28 40.70 2.31
C ASN A 211 -10.11 39.62 3.03
N GLN A 212 -11.40 39.49 2.75
CA GLN A 212 -12.24 38.45 3.35
C GLN A 212 -11.82 37.04 2.91
N PHE A 213 -11.45 36.89 1.64
CA PHE A 213 -10.97 35.61 1.10
C PHE A 213 -9.56 35.25 1.60
N LEU A 214 -8.61 36.20 1.60
CA LEU A 214 -7.28 36.00 2.17
C LEU A 214 -7.39 35.60 3.64
N ARG A 215 -8.27 36.23 4.41
CA ARG A 215 -8.56 35.83 5.80
C ARG A 215 -9.06 34.38 5.90
N ALA A 216 -9.94 33.93 5.00
CA ALA A 216 -10.42 32.55 4.99
C ALA A 216 -9.32 31.53 4.62
N PHE A 217 -8.48 31.86 3.64
CA PHE A 217 -7.33 31.04 3.23
C PHE A 217 -6.29 30.93 4.35
N PHE A 218 -5.84 32.07 4.88
CA PHE A 218 -4.90 32.11 6.00
C PHE A 218 -5.48 31.45 7.26
N ARG A 219 -6.81 31.50 7.50
CA ARG A 219 -7.44 30.75 8.60
C ARG A 219 -7.28 29.24 8.43
N LYS A 220 -7.39 28.73 7.21
CA LYS A 220 -7.24 27.30 6.92
C LYS A 220 -5.78 26.86 7.10
N GLU A 221 -4.84 27.62 6.54
CA GLU A 221 -3.41 27.35 6.67
C GLU A 221 -2.93 27.46 8.12
N ASN A 222 -3.33 28.53 8.82
CA ASN A 222 -3.08 28.69 10.26
C ASN A 222 -3.68 27.55 11.07
N ARG A 223 -4.79 26.93 10.66
CA ARG A 223 -5.35 25.77 11.37
C ARG A 223 -4.44 24.55 11.24
N PHE A 224 -3.87 24.29 10.06
CA PHE A 224 -2.92 23.18 9.87
C PHE A 224 -1.63 23.41 10.66
N VAL A 225 -1.06 24.62 10.58
CA VAL A 225 0.16 24.98 11.33
C VAL A 225 -0.09 24.91 12.83
N LYS A 226 -1.21 25.45 13.33
CA LYS A 226 -1.57 25.36 14.76
C LYS A 226 -1.77 23.91 15.21
N LYS A 227 -2.32 23.04 14.37
CA LYS A 227 -2.46 21.62 14.69
C LYS A 227 -1.08 20.95 14.80
N GLY A 228 -0.20 21.15 13.82
CA GLY A 228 1.16 20.59 13.87
C GLY A 228 1.96 21.08 15.09
N ILE A 229 1.82 22.36 15.47
CA ILE A 229 2.43 22.90 16.69
C ILE A 229 1.83 22.27 17.94
N ALA A 230 0.52 22.03 17.98
CA ALA A 230 -0.14 21.38 19.11
C ALA A 230 0.33 19.93 19.27
N ASP A 231 0.40 19.19 18.16
CA ASP A 231 0.86 17.79 18.13
C ASP A 231 2.32 17.70 18.60
N MET A 232 3.21 18.57 18.11
CA MET A 232 4.62 18.63 18.53
C MET A 232 4.78 19.04 20.01
N LYS A 233 3.90 19.91 20.53
CA LYS A 233 3.90 20.27 21.96
C LYS A 233 3.43 19.11 22.83
N LEU A 234 2.50 18.30 22.34
CA LEU A 234 1.98 17.12 23.03
C LEU A 234 3.08 16.05 23.14
N GLU A 235 3.76 15.76 22.04
CA GLU A 235 4.88 14.82 21.99
C GLU A 235 6.03 15.23 22.94
N LYS A 236 6.37 16.52 22.96
CA LYS A 236 7.37 17.05 23.92
C LYS A 236 6.91 16.94 25.36
N PHE A 237 5.61 17.09 25.63
CA PHE A 237 5.06 16.96 26.97
C PHE A 237 5.06 15.50 27.43
N ASP A 238 4.69 14.57 26.56
CA ASP A 238 4.71 13.13 26.84
C ASP A 238 6.15 12.66 27.12
N SER A 239 7.11 13.05 26.28
CA SER A 239 8.53 12.75 26.50
C SER A 239 9.08 13.38 27.80
N TYR A 240 8.66 14.60 28.14
CA TYR A 240 9.03 15.26 29.39
C TYR A 240 8.43 14.55 30.61
N ALA A 241 7.18 14.09 30.50
CA ALA A 241 6.52 13.31 31.54
C ALA A 241 7.22 11.96 31.76
N GLU A 242 7.58 11.24 30.70
CA GLU A 242 8.30 9.96 30.81
C GLU A 242 9.67 10.10 31.50
N THR A 243 10.36 11.22 31.29
CA THR A 243 11.71 11.46 31.82
C THR A 243 11.73 12.05 33.23
N ASN A 244 10.71 12.83 33.60
CA ASN A 244 10.70 13.59 34.87
C ASN A 244 9.55 13.22 35.82
N SER A 245 8.63 12.32 35.43
CA SER A 245 7.59 11.87 36.35
C SER A 245 8.05 10.72 37.22
N ILE A 246 7.65 10.76 38.49
CA ILE A 246 7.77 9.65 39.43
C ILE A 246 6.41 8.98 39.48
N ALA A 247 6.36 7.68 39.17
CA ALA A 247 5.13 6.91 39.27
C ALA A 247 4.75 6.78 40.75
N VAL A 248 3.65 7.43 41.14
CA VAL A 248 3.04 7.27 42.46
C VAL A 248 2.34 5.91 42.49
N ASP A 249 2.58 5.13 43.53
CA ASP A 249 1.95 3.83 43.72
C ASP A 249 0.43 3.96 43.94
N GLU A 250 -0.31 2.94 43.53
CA GLU A 250 -1.78 2.96 43.56
C GLU A 250 -2.33 3.06 45.00
N SER A 251 -1.62 2.51 45.99
CA SER A 251 -1.96 2.65 47.42
C SER A 251 -1.89 4.10 47.89
N THR A 252 -0.78 4.80 47.64
CA THR A 252 -0.61 6.21 48.00
C THR A 252 -1.63 7.09 47.30
N ALA A 253 -1.91 6.81 46.01
CA ALA A 253 -2.94 7.53 45.27
C ALA A 253 -4.33 7.34 45.92
N SER A 254 -4.70 6.10 46.25
CA SER A 254 -5.98 5.80 46.92
C SER A 254 -6.07 6.47 48.30
N ASP A 255 -5.00 6.46 49.08
CA ASP A 255 -4.97 7.07 50.41
C ASP A 255 -5.14 8.59 50.34
N MET A 256 -4.50 9.26 49.38
CA MET A 256 -4.70 10.70 49.16
C MET A 256 -6.16 11.03 48.81
N ILE A 257 -6.79 10.23 47.93
CA ILE A 257 -8.20 10.40 47.56
C ILE A 257 -9.09 10.27 48.79
N LYS A 258 -8.81 9.28 49.64
CA LYS A 258 -9.56 9.02 50.87
C LYS A 258 -9.45 10.20 51.84
N ILE A 259 -8.23 10.68 52.12
CA ILE A 259 -7.98 11.84 52.98
C ILE A 259 -8.71 13.08 52.46
N MET A 260 -8.66 13.34 51.14
CA MET A 260 -9.35 14.48 50.53
C MET A 260 -10.87 14.40 50.68
N ASN A 261 -11.46 13.20 50.57
CA ASN A 261 -12.90 13.03 50.76
C ASN A 261 -13.31 13.18 52.23
N GLU A 262 -12.53 12.62 53.16
CA GLU A 262 -12.79 12.67 54.61
C GLU A 262 -12.79 14.12 55.13
N HIS A 263 -11.85 14.95 54.67
CA HIS A 263 -11.75 16.34 55.13
C HIS A 263 -12.61 17.33 54.33
N ASN A 264 -13.29 16.90 53.26
CA ASN A 264 -14.05 17.81 52.41
C ASN A 264 -15.16 18.57 53.17
N ALA A 265 -15.84 17.90 54.09
CA ALA A 265 -16.87 18.52 54.93
C ALA A 265 -16.28 19.57 55.88
N GLN A 266 -15.12 19.27 56.48
CA GLN A 266 -14.42 20.18 57.40
C GLN A 266 -13.92 21.43 56.67
N ILE A 267 -13.32 21.27 55.50
CA ILE A 267 -12.83 22.39 54.67
C ILE A 267 -13.99 23.27 54.20
N SER A 268 -15.12 22.66 53.83
CA SER A 268 -16.33 23.40 53.44
C SER A 268 -16.95 24.20 54.59
N ALA A 269 -16.82 23.73 55.83
CA ALA A 269 -17.28 24.45 57.02
C ALA A 269 -16.31 25.56 57.47
N THR A 270 -15.01 25.40 57.20
CA THR A 270 -13.96 26.30 57.71
C THR A 270 -13.76 27.51 56.81
N TYR A 271 -13.90 27.34 55.50
CA TYR A 271 -13.60 28.38 54.51
C TYR A 271 -14.87 28.84 53.79
N SER A 272 -15.01 30.16 53.62
CA SER A 272 -16.13 30.73 52.88
C SER A 272 -16.06 30.38 51.39
N GLU A 273 -17.22 30.33 50.72
CA GLU A 273 -17.34 29.95 49.30
C GLU A 273 -16.50 30.84 48.37
N ASN A 274 -16.28 32.10 48.73
CA ASN A 274 -15.50 33.05 47.93
C ASN A 274 -14.00 33.07 48.27
N SER A 275 -13.53 32.21 49.17
CA SER A 275 -12.12 32.14 49.54
C SER A 275 -11.29 31.39 48.49
N PHE A 276 -10.03 31.78 48.34
CA PHE A 276 -9.11 31.06 47.46
C PHE A 276 -8.85 29.63 47.95
N GLN A 277 -8.82 29.41 49.26
CA GLN A 277 -8.59 28.11 49.90
C GLN A 277 -9.69 27.11 49.52
N LYS A 278 -10.95 27.54 49.58
CA LYS A 278 -12.10 26.72 49.17
C LYS A 278 -12.04 26.41 47.67
N LEU A 279 -11.78 27.44 46.84
CA LEU A 279 -11.63 27.29 45.40
C LEU A 279 -10.48 26.34 45.01
N PHE A 280 -9.35 26.41 45.72
CA PHE A 280 -8.21 25.54 45.52
C PHE A 280 -8.59 24.10 45.84
N TRP A 281 -9.17 23.86 47.01
CA TRP A 281 -9.60 22.53 47.43
C TRP A 281 -10.59 21.90 46.45
N ASP A 282 -11.64 22.63 46.07
CA ASP A 282 -12.67 22.14 45.15
C ASP A 282 -12.11 21.83 43.75
N SER A 283 -11.13 22.62 43.30
CA SER A 283 -10.45 22.37 42.02
C SER A 283 -9.60 21.10 42.06
N GLN A 284 -8.90 20.84 43.18
CA GLN A 284 -8.11 19.61 43.36
C GLN A 284 -9.02 18.38 43.47
N LEU A 285 -10.08 18.45 44.28
CA LEU A 285 -11.04 17.36 44.45
C LEU A 285 -11.71 17.00 43.11
N LYS A 286 -12.06 18.02 42.31
CA LYS A 286 -12.59 17.82 40.96
C LYS A 286 -11.59 17.13 40.03
N ALA A 287 -10.31 17.50 40.11
CA ALA A 287 -9.28 16.92 39.26
C ALA A 287 -9.04 15.44 39.57
N VAL A 288 -9.18 15.07 40.84
CA VAL A 288 -9.01 13.71 41.34
C VAL A 288 -10.21 12.81 41.01
N THR A 289 -11.43 13.35 41.11
CA THR A 289 -12.68 12.57 40.91
C THR A 289 -13.10 12.45 39.44
N THR A 290 -12.67 13.37 38.57
CA THR A 290 -13.05 13.37 37.15
C THR A 290 -12.04 12.54 36.33
N PRO A 291 -12.48 11.69 35.38
CA PRO A 291 -11.56 10.98 34.49
C PRO A 291 -10.65 11.96 33.72
N LYS A 292 -9.41 11.52 33.43
CA LYS A 292 -8.26 12.28 32.87
C LYS A 292 -8.51 13.11 31.59
N LYS A 293 -9.73 13.17 31.05
CA LYS A 293 -10.08 13.94 29.86
C LYS A 293 -10.47 15.38 30.21
N SER A 294 -9.52 16.29 29.98
CA SER A 294 -9.66 17.75 29.91
C SER A 294 -10.46 18.40 31.05
N ILE A 295 -9.83 18.52 32.23
CA ILE A 295 -10.35 19.39 33.30
C ILE A 295 -10.15 20.86 32.90
N ARG A 296 -11.22 21.65 33.02
CA ARG A 296 -11.14 23.12 32.92
C ARG A 296 -10.82 23.71 34.28
N TRP A 297 -9.58 24.17 34.46
CA TRP A 297 -9.12 24.82 35.68
C TRP A 297 -9.67 26.24 35.82
N HIS A 298 -9.95 26.66 37.05
CA HIS A 298 -10.36 28.04 37.31
C HIS A 298 -9.19 29.01 37.07
N PRO A 299 -9.41 30.20 36.46
CA PRO A 299 -8.32 31.14 36.13
C PRO A 299 -7.43 31.53 37.32
N SER A 300 -7.99 31.66 38.53
CA SER A 300 -7.23 31.98 39.74
C SER A 300 -6.22 30.89 40.12
N ILE A 301 -6.56 29.62 39.89
CA ILE A 301 -5.65 28.49 40.16
C ILE A 301 -4.48 28.53 39.16
N ILE A 302 -4.78 28.75 37.88
CA ILE A 302 -3.75 28.90 36.84
C ILE A 302 -2.79 30.05 37.18
N LYS A 303 -3.34 31.22 37.57
CA LYS A 303 -2.53 32.37 38.01
C LYS A 303 -1.64 32.03 39.20
N TRP A 304 -2.16 31.29 40.18
CA TRP A 304 -1.40 30.85 41.35
C TRP A 304 -0.27 29.88 40.97
N CYS A 305 -0.53 28.89 40.11
CA CYS A 305 0.50 27.97 39.62
C CYS A 305 1.61 28.71 38.85
N ILE A 306 1.25 29.66 37.99
CA ILE A 306 2.23 30.52 37.28
C ILE A 306 3.05 31.34 38.28
N TYR A 307 2.39 31.92 39.28
CA TYR A 307 3.07 32.68 40.34
C TYR A 307 4.05 31.81 41.12
N LEU A 308 3.63 30.61 41.53
CA LEU A 308 4.45 29.65 42.28
C LEU A 308 5.69 29.24 41.48
N ARG A 309 5.50 28.88 40.21
CA ARG A 309 6.59 28.53 39.29
C ARG A 309 7.57 29.69 39.07
N ASN A 310 7.07 30.91 38.94
CA ASN A 310 7.90 32.09 38.79
C ASN A 310 8.70 32.41 40.05
N LYS A 311 8.18 32.09 41.23
CA LYS A 311 8.87 32.30 42.51
C LYS A 311 9.94 31.25 42.78
N SER A 312 9.64 29.99 42.49
CA SER A 312 10.62 28.91 42.56
C SER A 312 10.16 27.79 41.64
N SER A 313 10.87 27.64 40.52
CA SER A 313 10.62 26.52 39.59
C SER A 313 10.88 25.20 40.29
N SER A 314 11.96 25.09 41.06
CA SER A 314 12.31 23.86 41.80
C SER A 314 11.22 23.44 42.80
N ALA A 315 10.65 24.39 43.55
CA ALA A 315 9.57 24.08 44.49
C ALA A 315 8.28 23.66 43.76
N TYR A 316 8.00 24.25 42.59
CA TYR A 316 6.83 23.89 41.78
C TYR A 316 6.95 22.47 41.20
N GLU A 317 8.12 22.09 40.69
CA GLU A 317 8.34 20.74 40.14
C GLU A 317 8.42 19.65 41.23
N SER A 318 8.61 20.03 42.50
CA SER A 318 8.67 19.09 43.63
C SER A 318 7.31 18.78 44.28
N LEU A 319 6.24 19.49 43.89
CA LEU A 319 4.87 19.37 44.43
C LEU A 319 3.98 18.52 43.52
#